data_AF-A0AAU9VLR0-F1
#
_entry.id   AF-A0AAU9VLR0-F1
#
_cell.length_a   1.000
_cell.length_b   1.000
_cell.length_c   1.000
_cell.angle_alpha   90.00
_cell.angle_beta   90.00
_cell.angle_gamma   90.00
#
_symmetry.space_group_name_H-M   'P 1'
#
loop_
_entity.id
_entity.type
_entity.pdbx_description
1 polymer ?
#
loop_
_entity_poly.entity_id
_entity_poly.type
_entity_poly.pdbx_seq_one_letter_code
_entity_poly.pdbx_strand_id
1 'polypeptide(L)'
;MCQFLDKRGYPVSVVQAGYHRAQLIDRQAALQTAEKENTDRIPFTLTFHPHNHAVKSIILKNFKLLQNDSETGTIFSQPPLISFKRDKNIGNFLIRSSFQTYDQSGTFKCARSQCKTCPFIHNLYIGETGRRLGDRFREHLRDVERNDKDASKPVARHFNLPHHSKQHMAVCGLSLHLGSSESRKTLEQKFIFQIGTLNPHGINERFSFN
;
A
#
# COMPACT_ATOMS: atom_id res chain seq x y z
N MET A 1 -13.09 10.74 21.74
CA MET A 1 -12.39 9.44 21.63
C MET A 1 -13.37 8.26 21.53
N CYS A 2 -14.30 8.08 22.47
CA CYS A 2 -15.24 6.95 22.45
C CYS A 2 -16.12 6.91 21.19
N GLN A 3 -16.76 8.02 20.83
CA GLN A 3 -17.57 8.14 19.60
C GLN A 3 -16.81 7.77 18.32
N PHE A 4 -15.49 7.94 18.29
CA PHE A 4 -14.65 7.58 17.14
C PHE A 4 -14.45 6.06 17.04
N LEU A 5 -14.32 5.37 18.18
CA LEU A 5 -14.22 3.91 18.24
C LEU A 5 -15.59 3.26 17.97
N ASP A 6 -16.67 3.85 18.49
CA ASP A 6 -18.04 3.38 18.24
C ASP A 6 -18.36 3.40 16.73
N LYS A 7 -18.01 4.49 16.03
CA LYS A 7 -18.16 4.61 14.56
C LYS A 7 -17.35 3.58 13.76
N ARG A 8 -16.33 2.95 14.37
CA ARG A 8 -15.52 1.90 13.75
C ARG A 8 -16.01 0.49 14.08
N GLY A 9 -17.14 0.37 14.77
CA GLY A 9 -17.76 -0.90 15.10
C GLY A 9 -17.16 -1.62 16.31
N TYR A 10 -16.37 -0.92 17.13
CA TYR A 10 -15.92 -1.50 18.40
C TYR A 10 -17.11 -1.65 19.36
N PRO A 11 -17.23 -2.77 20.12
CA PRO A 11 -18.29 -2.94 21.09
C PRO A 11 -18.29 -1.83 22.15
N VAL A 12 -19.44 -1.17 22.34
CA VAL A 12 -19.60 -0.04 23.25
C VAL A 12 -19.17 -0.38 24.68
N SER A 13 -19.46 -1.60 25.15
CA SER A 13 -19.06 -2.08 26.48
C SER A 13 -17.55 -2.07 26.69
N VAL A 14 -16.78 -2.46 25.67
CA VAL A 14 -15.31 -2.48 25.72
C VAL A 14 -14.76 -1.05 25.72
N VAL A 15 -15.33 -0.16 24.90
CA VAL A 15 -14.91 1.24 24.79
C VAL A 15 -15.18 1.98 26.10
N GLN A 16 -16.36 1.82 26.69
CA GLN A 16 -16.73 2.45 27.96
C GLN A 16 -15.90 1.93 29.12
N ALA A 17 -15.70 0.60 29.23
CA ALA A 17 -14.84 0.02 30.25
C ALA A 17 -13.39 0.52 30.14
N GLY A 18 -12.88 0.63 28.91
CA GLY A 18 -11.56 1.21 28.66
C GLY A 18 -11.47 2.68 29.07
N TYR A 19 -12.48 3.47 28.74
CA TYR A 19 -12.55 4.89 29.11
C TYR A 19 -12.57 5.10 30.61
N HIS A 20 -13.44 4.37 31.33
CA HIS A 20 -13.53 4.43 32.79
C HIS A 20 -12.19 4.05 33.45
N ARG A 21 -11.55 2.97 33.01
CA ARG A 21 -10.21 2.58 33.52
C ARG A 21 -9.18 3.68 33.29
N ALA A 22 -9.18 4.34 32.14
CA ALA A 22 -8.24 5.41 31.85
C ALA A 22 -8.47 6.66 32.73
N GLN A 23 -9.73 6.96 33.08
CA GLN A 23 -10.05 8.06 33.99
C GLN A 23 -9.59 7.82 35.43
N LEU A 24 -9.48 6.56 35.85
CA LEU A 24 -9.02 6.18 37.19
C LEU A 24 -7.49 6.27 37.35
N ILE A 25 -6.74 6.39 36.26
CA ILE A 25 -5.27 6.47 36.31
C ILE A 25 -4.88 7.94 36.43
N ASP A 26 -4.22 8.28 37.53
CA ASP A 26 -3.66 9.62 37.71
C ASP A 26 -2.59 9.94 36.66
N ARG A 27 -2.53 11.21 36.24
CA ARG A 27 -1.61 11.67 35.19
C ARG A 27 -0.14 11.45 35.59
N GLN A 28 0.23 11.69 36.84
CA GLN A 28 1.62 11.49 37.29
C GLN A 28 1.98 10.00 37.20
N ALA A 29 1.09 9.12 37.64
CA ALA A 29 1.28 7.67 37.55
C ALA A 29 1.35 7.19 36.08
N ALA A 30 0.52 7.73 35.18
CA ALA A 30 0.54 7.38 33.76
C ALA A 30 1.83 7.80 33.02
N LEU A 31 2.50 8.85 33.50
CA LEU A 31 3.74 9.36 32.92
C LEU A 31 5.00 8.68 33.47
N GLN A 32 4.88 7.88 34.54
CA GLN A 32 6.01 7.10 35.03
C GLN A 32 6.36 5.99 34.04
N THR A 33 7.66 5.80 33.82
CA THR A 33 8.15 4.71 32.97
C THR A 33 7.93 3.40 33.71
N ALA A 34 7.16 2.49 33.13
CA ALA A 34 6.99 1.17 33.71
C ALA A 34 8.33 0.43 33.68
N GLU A 35 8.83 0.02 34.85
CA GLU A 35 9.96 -0.89 34.94
C GLU A 35 9.53 -2.25 34.36
N LYS A 36 10.15 -2.63 33.25
CA LYS A 36 9.96 -3.95 32.66
C LYS A 36 11.00 -4.87 33.25
N GLU A 37 10.54 -5.97 33.85
CA GLU A 37 11.44 -7.07 34.20
C GLU A 37 12.12 -7.56 32.92
N ASN A 38 13.46 -7.58 32.95
CA ASN A 38 14.24 -8.05 31.84
C ASN A 38 14.21 -9.59 31.88
N THR A 39 13.31 -10.19 31.08
CA THR A 39 13.18 -11.64 31.03
C THR A 39 14.14 -12.21 29.99
N ASP A 40 14.96 -13.19 30.37
CA ASP A 40 15.82 -13.95 29.44
C ASP A 40 15.02 -14.96 28.57
N ARG A 41 13.69 -14.79 28.51
CA ARG A 41 12.80 -15.69 27.79
C ARG A 41 12.89 -15.44 26.30
N ILE A 42 13.28 -16.46 25.55
CA ILE A 42 13.40 -16.42 24.10
C ILE A 42 12.02 -16.21 23.47
N PRO A 43 11.81 -15.18 22.63
CA PRO A 43 10.55 -14.97 21.95
C PRO A 43 10.39 -15.92 20.74
N PHE A 44 9.28 -16.64 20.70
CA PHE A 44 8.89 -17.44 19.54
C PHE A 44 7.77 -16.73 18.80
N THR A 45 8.10 -16.14 17.64
CA THR A 45 7.19 -15.26 16.90
C THR A 45 6.51 -16.00 15.75
N LEU A 46 5.22 -16.28 15.91
CA LEU A 46 4.36 -16.85 14.87
C LEU A 46 3.65 -15.75 14.08
N THR A 47 3.20 -16.06 12.87
CA THR A 47 2.27 -15.17 12.17
C THR A 47 0.85 -15.41 12.67
N PHE A 48 0.09 -14.34 12.89
CA PHE A 48 -1.27 -14.41 13.43
C PHE A 48 -2.22 -15.08 12.41
N HIS A 49 -2.64 -16.30 12.72
CA HIS A 49 -3.62 -17.06 11.93
C HIS A 49 -4.48 -17.90 12.88
N PRO A 50 -5.81 -18.03 12.69
CA PRO A 50 -6.67 -18.81 13.57
C PRO A 50 -6.18 -20.24 13.82
N HIS A 51 -5.67 -20.92 12.77
CA HIS A 51 -5.10 -22.26 12.89
C HIS A 51 -3.77 -22.34 13.68
N ASN A 52 -3.05 -21.22 13.83
CA ASN A 52 -1.78 -21.20 14.57
C ASN A 52 -1.98 -21.15 16.09
N HIS A 53 -3.21 -20.95 16.59
CA HIS A 53 -3.47 -20.98 18.03
C HIS A 53 -3.14 -22.35 18.67
N ALA A 54 -3.34 -23.45 17.93
CA ALA A 54 -3.01 -24.78 18.40
C ALA A 54 -1.50 -24.99 18.62
N VAL A 55 -0.66 -24.30 17.84
CA VAL A 55 0.80 -24.40 17.90
C VAL A 55 1.33 -23.99 19.27
N LYS A 56 0.73 -22.96 19.89
CA LYS A 56 1.07 -22.56 21.26
C LYS A 56 0.95 -23.73 22.24
N SER A 57 -0.18 -24.42 22.22
CA SER A 57 -0.45 -25.54 23.12
C SER A 57 0.49 -26.71 22.87
N ILE A 58 0.80 -27.00 21.60
CA ILE A 58 1.73 -28.06 21.21
C ILE A 58 3.13 -27.76 21.73
N ILE A 59 3.64 -26.53 21.55
CA ILE A 59 4.98 -26.14 22.02
C ILE A 59 5.06 -26.24 23.54
N LEU A 60 4.08 -25.69 24.26
CA LEU A 60 4.10 -25.71 25.73
C LEU A 60 3.98 -27.14 26.29
N LYS A 61 3.19 -28.01 25.65
CA LYS A 61 3.03 -29.42 26.08
C LYS A 61 4.32 -30.22 25.89
N ASN A 62 5.06 -29.96 24.83
CA ASN A 62 6.26 -30.72 24.46
C ASN A 62 7.57 -30.05 24.87
N PHE A 63 7.52 -28.90 25.55
CA PHE A 63 8.72 -28.12 25.91
C PHE A 63 9.76 -28.91 26.70
N LYS A 64 9.31 -29.88 27.52
CA LYS A 64 10.21 -30.76 28.28
C LYS A 64 11.19 -31.54 27.41
N LEU A 65 10.87 -31.80 26.14
CA LEU A 65 11.80 -32.46 25.21
C LEU A 65 13.08 -31.62 25.01
N LEU A 66 12.94 -30.30 24.93
CA LEU A 66 14.07 -29.37 24.79
C LEU A 66 14.77 -29.13 26.15
N GLN A 67 14.01 -29.15 27.25
CA GLN A 67 14.59 -28.92 28.57
C GLN A 67 15.41 -30.11 29.08
N ASN A 68 15.03 -31.34 28.70
CA ASN A 68 15.69 -32.56 29.15
C ASN A 68 16.96 -32.91 28.37
N ASP A 69 17.18 -32.27 27.22
CA ASP A 69 18.38 -32.46 26.41
C ASP A 69 19.53 -31.61 26.96
N SER A 70 20.74 -32.20 27.02
CA SER A 70 21.88 -31.62 27.73
C SER A 70 22.43 -30.36 27.05
N GLU A 71 22.32 -30.25 25.73
CA GLU A 71 22.78 -29.06 25.00
C GLU A 71 21.68 -27.99 24.99
N THR A 72 20.48 -28.38 24.58
CA THR A 72 19.37 -27.42 24.37
C THR A 72 18.69 -26.99 25.66
N GLY A 73 18.77 -27.75 26.75
CA GLY A 73 18.20 -27.39 28.05
C GLY A 73 18.87 -26.17 28.70
N THR A 74 20.14 -25.92 28.37
CA THR A 74 20.86 -24.71 28.80
C THR A 74 20.32 -23.45 28.10
N ILE A 75 19.99 -23.58 26.81
CA ILE A 75 19.48 -22.50 25.97
C ILE A 75 17.98 -22.25 26.27
N PHE A 76 17.21 -23.32 26.41
CA PHE A 76 15.77 -23.29 26.65
C PHE A 76 15.47 -23.67 28.10
N SER A 77 15.99 -22.88 29.04
CA SER A 77 15.73 -23.06 30.47
C SER A 77 14.27 -22.75 30.85
N GLN A 78 13.63 -21.84 30.11
CA GLN A 78 12.24 -21.42 30.31
C GLN A 78 11.43 -21.52 29.01
N PRO A 79 10.10 -21.77 29.09
CA PRO A 79 9.25 -21.82 27.92
C PRO A 79 9.28 -20.50 27.14
N PRO A 80 9.36 -20.55 25.79
CA PRO A 80 9.49 -19.35 24.99
C PRO A 80 8.28 -18.43 25.15
N LEU A 81 8.52 -17.13 24.98
CA LEU A 81 7.45 -16.14 24.92
C LEU A 81 6.76 -16.24 23.56
N ILE A 82 5.57 -16.85 23.52
CA ILE A 82 4.79 -16.96 22.29
C ILE A 82 4.22 -15.59 21.93
N SER A 83 4.66 -15.06 20.80
CA SER A 83 4.18 -13.78 20.25
C SER A 83 3.63 -13.98 18.85
N PHE A 84 2.73 -13.10 18.43
CA PHE A 84 2.16 -13.13 17.10
C PHE A 84 2.50 -11.83 16.35
N LYS A 85 3.08 -11.96 15.17
CA LYS A 85 3.22 -10.88 14.21
C LYS A 85 2.05 -10.91 13.23
N ARG A 86 1.63 -9.74 12.75
CA ARG A 86 0.68 -9.65 11.64
C ARG A 86 1.27 -10.24 10.35
N ASP A 87 0.40 -10.70 9.47
CA ASP A 87 0.78 -11.08 8.11
C ASP A 87 1.38 -9.90 7.32
N LYS A 88 2.15 -10.25 6.28
CA LYS A 88 2.62 -9.26 5.32
C LYS A 88 1.41 -8.75 4.52
N ASN A 89 0.86 -7.60 4.91
CA ASN A 89 -0.09 -6.86 4.09
C ASN A 89 0.61 -6.11 2.95
N ILE A 90 -0.20 -5.63 1.99
CA ILE A 90 0.25 -4.87 0.81
C ILE A 90 1.20 -3.73 1.19
N GLY A 91 0.92 -3.01 2.28
CA GLY A 91 1.75 -1.91 2.77
C GLY A 91 3.19 -2.29 3.14
N ASN A 92 3.49 -3.57 3.39
CA ASN A 92 4.88 -4.03 3.60
C ASN A 92 5.65 -4.24 2.30
N PHE A 93 4.96 -4.43 1.19
CA PHE A 93 5.56 -4.56 -0.15
C PHE A 93 5.66 -3.20 -0.85
N LEU A 94 4.78 -2.27 -0.48
CA LEU A 94 4.84 -0.89 -0.95
C LEU A 94 5.97 -0.15 -0.25
N ILE A 95 6.91 0.37 -1.04
CA ILE A 95 7.86 1.38 -0.57
C ILE A 95 7.14 2.72 -0.44
N ARG A 96 7.48 3.52 0.60
CA ARG A 96 6.98 4.89 0.70
C ARG A 96 7.46 5.64 -0.53
N SER A 97 6.53 6.03 -1.39
CA SER A 97 6.82 6.94 -2.48
C SER A 97 7.31 8.26 -1.87
N SER A 98 8.34 8.89 -2.45
CA SER A 98 8.76 10.25 -2.09
C SER A 98 7.66 11.29 -2.36
N PHE A 99 6.61 10.91 -3.09
CA PHE A 99 5.41 11.70 -3.26
C PHE A 99 4.47 11.47 -2.08
N GLN A 100 4.12 12.57 -1.40
CA GLN A 100 3.12 12.58 -0.33
C GLN A 100 1.77 12.13 -0.90
N THR A 101 1.26 10.98 -0.44
CA THR A 101 -0.14 10.61 -0.67
C THR A 101 -0.97 11.30 0.41
N TYR A 102 -1.70 12.35 0.02
CA TYR A 102 -2.81 12.84 0.81
C TYR A 102 -4.01 11.92 0.57
N ASP A 103 -4.69 11.53 1.66
CA ASP A 103 -6.01 10.90 1.61
C ASP A 103 -6.90 11.62 0.59
N GLN A 104 -7.63 10.84 -0.22
CA GLN A 104 -8.31 11.26 -1.45
C GLN A 104 -9.04 12.61 -1.35
N SER A 105 -8.29 13.65 -1.66
CA SER A 105 -8.71 15.01 -1.95
C SER A 105 -7.93 15.41 -3.20
N GLY A 106 -8.49 15.11 -4.37
CA GLY A 106 -7.91 15.45 -5.66
C GLY A 106 -8.69 16.58 -6.30
N THR A 107 -8.00 17.58 -6.85
CA THR A 107 -8.65 18.50 -7.78
C THR A 107 -8.78 17.76 -9.09
N PHE A 108 -9.99 17.33 -9.45
CA PHE A 108 -10.30 16.79 -10.77
C PHE A 108 -10.79 17.92 -11.67
N LYS A 109 -10.55 17.83 -12.99
CA LYS A 109 -11.11 18.83 -13.91
C LYS A 109 -12.63 18.83 -13.77
N CYS A 110 -13.18 19.92 -13.27
CA CYS A 110 -14.63 20.07 -13.04
C CYS A 110 -15.42 20.35 -14.33
N ALA A 111 -14.79 20.24 -15.50
CA ALA A 111 -15.32 20.54 -16.84
C ALA A 111 -15.92 21.94 -17.05
N ARG A 112 -15.84 22.86 -16.06
CA ARG A 112 -16.30 24.24 -16.19
C ARG A 112 -15.28 25.06 -16.98
N SER A 113 -15.75 25.74 -18.04
CA SER A 113 -14.93 26.56 -18.94
C SER A 113 -14.19 27.71 -18.26
N GLN A 114 -14.65 28.18 -17.10
CA GLN A 114 -14.06 29.30 -16.35
C GLN A 114 -13.24 28.88 -15.12
N CYS A 115 -13.03 27.59 -14.88
CA CYS A 115 -12.28 27.16 -13.70
C CYS A 115 -10.79 27.51 -13.83
N LYS A 116 -10.28 28.38 -12.94
CA LYS A 116 -8.88 28.81 -12.94
C LYS A 116 -7.89 27.74 -12.42
N THR A 117 -8.38 26.71 -11.73
CA THR A 117 -7.55 25.63 -11.17
C THR A 117 -7.37 24.47 -12.14
N CYS A 118 -8.38 24.19 -12.97
CA CYS A 118 -8.36 23.09 -13.95
C CYS A 118 -7.21 23.10 -14.97
N PRO A 119 -6.69 24.27 -15.42
CA PRO A 119 -5.51 24.33 -16.29
C PRO A 119 -4.26 23.66 -15.69
N PHE A 120 -4.17 23.58 -14.36
CA PHE A 120 -3.03 23.01 -13.63
C PHE A 120 -3.23 21.53 -13.25
N ILE A 121 -4.34 20.91 -13.67
CA ILE A 121 -4.64 19.49 -13.44
C ILE A 121 -4.28 18.72 -14.71
N HIS A 122 -3.28 17.86 -14.61
CA HIS A 122 -2.77 17.09 -15.75
C HIS A 122 -3.47 15.73 -15.84
N ASN A 123 -3.88 15.35 -17.06
CA ASN A 123 -4.39 14.02 -17.32
C ASN A 123 -3.22 13.03 -17.38
N LEU A 124 -3.36 11.89 -16.72
CA LEU A 124 -2.32 10.87 -16.65
C LEU A 124 -2.60 9.72 -17.63
N TYR A 125 -1.52 9.10 -18.13
CA TYR A 125 -1.54 7.88 -18.91
C TYR A 125 -0.62 6.84 -18.25
N ILE A 126 -1.09 5.61 -18.14
CA ILE A 126 -0.29 4.47 -17.67
C ILE A 126 -0.11 3.49 -18.82
N GLY A 127 1.13 3.08 -19.03
CA GLY A 127 1.52 2.12 -20.06
C GLY A 127 2.59 1.17 -19.55
N GLU A 128 2.62 -0.06 -20.08
CA GLU A 128 3.75 -0.97 -19.90
C GLU A 128 4.73 -0.97 -21.09
N THR A 129 5.95 -1.43 -20.84
CA THR A 129 6.93 -1.73 -21.90
C THR A 129 7.88 -2.82 -21.43
N GLY A 130 8.07 -3.85 -22.25
CA GLY A 130 9.15 -4.83 -22.09
C GLY A 130 10.51 -4.31 -22.60
N ARG A 131 10.55 -3.14 -23.25
CA ARG A 131 11.76 -2.48 -23.78
C ARG A 131 12.20 -1.33 -22.85
N ARG A 132 13.35 -0.73 -23.14
CA ARG A 132 13.84 0.45 -22.39
C ARG A 132 12.77 1.55 -22.40
N LEU A 133 12.52 2.15 -21.24
CA LEU A 133 11.52 3.22 -21.07
C LEU A 133 11.75 4.37 -22.08
N GLY A 134 13.01 4.74 -22.32
CA GLY A 134 13.36 5.78 -23.30
C GLY A 134 12.97 5.45 -24.73
N ASP A 135 12.95 4.17 -25.14
CA ASP A 135 12.50 3.78 -26.47
C ASP A 135 10.99 3.95 -26.61
N ARG A 136 10.26 3.51 -25.59
CA ARG A 136 8.80 3.66 -25.53
C ARG A 136 8.37 5.11 -25.49
N PHE A 137 9.08 5.95 -24.72
CA PHE A 137 8.78 7.38 -24.65
C PHE A 137 9.04 8.08 -25.99
N ARG A 138 10.14 7.76 -26.68
CA ARG A 138 10.40 8.28 -28.03
C ARG A 138 9.34 7.88 -29.04
N GLU A 139 8.76 6.69 -28.92
CA GLU A 139 7.60 6.31 -29.77
C GLU A 139 6.40 7.21 -29.52
N HIS A 140 6.04 7.46 -28.26
CA HIS A 140 4.95 8.37 -27.94
C HIS A 140 5.19 9.78 -28.46
N LEU A 141 6.43 10.30 -28.37
CA LEU A 141 6.80 11.60 -28.94
C LEU A 141 6.63 11.62 -30.46
N ARG A 142 7.09 10.58 -31.17
CA ARG A 142 6.93 10.46 -32.63
C ARG A 142 5.46 10.35 -33.05
N ASP A 143 4.65 9.64 -32.27
CA ASP A 143 3.21 9.50 -32.54
C ASP A 143 2.49 10.85 -32.43
N VAL A 144 2.89 11.71 -31.48
CA VAL A 144 2.39 13.09 -31.36
C VAL A 144 2.87 13.94 -32.55
N GLU A 145 4.15 13.88 -32.90
CA GLU A 145 4.73 14.67 -34.01
C GLU A 145 4.12 14.39 -35.36
N ARG A 146 3.71 13.14 -35.61
CA ARG A 146 3.07 12.75 -36.87
C ARG A 146 1.69 13.40 -37.07
N ASN A 147 1.17 14.13 -36.07
CA ASN A 147 -0.18 14.69 -36.06
C ASN A 147 -1.23 13.66 -36.46
N ASP A 148 -0.96 12.40 -36.11
CA ASP A 148 -1.84 11.29 -36.43
C ASP A 148 -3.09 11.47 -35.57
N LYS A 149 -4.12 12.07 -36.15
CA LYS A 149 -5.43 12.27 -35.50
C LYS A 149 -6.19 10.97 -35.33
N ASP A 150 -5.60 9.86 -35.79
CA ASP A 150 -6.23 8.57 -35.79
C ASP A 150 -6.56 8.13 -34.36
N ALA A 151 -7.80 7.67 -34.18
CA ALA A 151 -8.41 7.47 -32.88
C ALA A 151 -7.80 6.30 -32.09
N SER A 152 -6.81 5.59 -32.64
CA SER A 152 -6.26 4.37 -32.05
C SER A 152 -5.28 4.60 -30.90
N LYS A 153 -4.66 5.79 -30.80
CA LYS A 153 -3.62 6.09 -29.80
C LYS A 153 -4.02 7.23 -28.86
N PRO A 154 -4.43 6.93 -27.62
CA PRO A 154 -5.02 7.94 -26.75
C PRO A 154 -4.05 9.05 -26.32
N VAL A 155 -2.76 8.72 -26.14
CA VAL A 155 -1.71 9.70 -25.80
C VAL A 155 -1.53 10.71 -26.95
N ALA A 156 -1.38 10.23 -28.18
CA ALA A 156 -1.21 11.08 -29.35
C ALA A 156 -2.41 12.01 -29.54
N ARG A 157 -3.63 11.44 -29.48
CA ARG A 157 -4.87 12.20 -29.58
C ARG A 157 -5.01 13.29 -28.52
N HIS A 158 -4.60 13.02 -27.27
CA HIS A 158 -4.63 14.01 -26.19
C HIS A 158 -3.68 15.18 -26.46
N PHE A 159 -2.43 14.90 -26.83
CA PHE A 159 -1.42 15.95 -27.02
C PHE A 159 -1.58 16.74 -28.33
N ASN A 160 -2.40 16.24 -29.26
CA ASN A 160 -2.80 16.95 -30.49
C ASN A 160 -4.02 17.88 -30.28
N LEU A 161 -4.60 17.95 -29.07
CA LEU A 161 -5.66 18.92 -28.74
C LEU A 161 -5.11 20.35 -28.64
N PRO A 162 -5.97 21.38 -28.80
CA PRO A 162 -5.57 22.77 -28.60
C PRO A 162 -4.91 22.98 -27.22
N HIS A 163 -3.88 23.82 -27.17
CA HIS A 163 -3.09 24.13 -25.97
C HIS A 163 -2.22 22.98 -25.41
N HIS A 164 -2.13 21.86 -26.12
CA HIS A 164 -1.19 20.78 -25.83
C HIS A 164 -0.10 20.67 -26.90
N SER A 165 1.08 20.20 -26.51
CA SER A 165 2.19 19.91 -27.42
C SER A 165 3.10 18.83 -26.83
N LYS A 166 3.98 18.22 -27.64
CA LYS A 166 4.96 17.24 -27.17
C LYS A 166 5.88 17.75 -26.06
N GLN A 167 6.08 19.08 -25.95
CA GLN A 167 6.91 19.69 -24.91
C GLN A 167 6.27 19.58 -23.52
N HIS A 168 4.95 19.38 -23.46
CA HIS A 168 4.21 19.18 -22.21
C HIS A 168 4.21 17.72 -21.74
N MET A 169 4.89 16.81 -22.46
CA MET A 169 4.98 15.40 -22.08
C MET A 169 6.09 15.20 -21.05
N ALA A 170 5.74 14.55 -19.94
CA ALA A 170 6.69 14.06 -18.94
C ALA A 170 6.51 12.55 -18.74
N VAL A 171 7.59 11.84 -18.39
CA VAL A 171 7.58 10.40 -18.14
C VAL A 171 8.24 10.07 -16.81
N CYS A 172 7.66 9.11 -16.08
CA CYS A 172 8.20 8.59 -14.84
C CYS A 172 8.06 7.06 -14.83
N GLY A 173 9.07 6.35 -14.34
CA GLY A 173 9.01 4.91 -14.14
C GLY A 173 8.31 4.57 -12.82
N LEU A 174 7.20 3.82 -12.85
CA LEU A 174 6.45 3.44 -11.66
C LEU A 174 6.99 2.17 -10.98
N SER A 175 7.36 1.17 -11.78
CA SER A 175 7.84 -0.12 -11.28
C SER A 175 8.72 -0.79 -12.33
N LEU A 176 9.83 -1.38 -11.87
CA LEU A 176 10.61 -2.32 -12.67
C LEU A 176 10.11 -3.74 -12.38
N HIS A 177 9.58 -4.42 -13.39
CA HIS A 177 9.01 -5.77 -13.24
C HIS A 177 9.69 -6.76 -14.17
N LEU A 178 10.40 -7.74 -13.61
CA LEU A 178 11.15 -8.76 -14.34
C LEU A 178 10.32 -10.02 -14.66
N GLY A 179 8.98 -9.95 -14.49
CA GLY A 179 8.08 -11.05 -14.78
C GLY A 179 7.66 -11.17 -16.25
N SER A 180 6.73 -12.10 -16.51
CA SER A 180 6.16 -12.35 -17.84
C SER A 180 5.37 -11.15 -18.39
N SER A 181 5.13 -11.15 -19.70
CA SER A 181 4.28 -10.17 -20.38
C SER A 181 2.90 -10.06 -19.74
N GLU A 182 2.27 -11.20 -19.45
CA GLU A 182 0.96 -11.24 -18.78
C GLU A 182 1.00 -10.61 -17.40
N SER A 183 2.03 -10.90 -16.60
CA SER A 183 2.16 -10.28 -15.27
C SER A 183 2.38 -8.76 -15.33
N ARG A 184 3.06 -8.25 -16.37
CA ARG A 184 3.20 -6.81 -16.60
C ARG A 184 1.86 -6.16 -16.96
N LYS A 185 1.07 -6.80 -17.83
CA LYS A 185 -0.28 -6.33 -18.20
C LYS A 185 -1.23 -6.31 -17.01
N THR A 186 -1.22 -7.35 -16.17
CA THR A 186 -2.02 -7.38 -14.93
C THR A 186 -1.60 -6.25 -13.98
N LEU A 187 -0.30 -5.97 -13.87
CA LEU A 187 0.20 -4.87 -13.04
C LEU A 187 -0.18 -3.48 -13.62
N GLU A 188 -0.10 -3.31 -14.94
CA GLU A 188 -0.57 -2.12 -15.65
C GLU A 188 -2.04 -1.85 -15.38
N GLN A 189 -2.91 -2.85 -15.55
CA GLN A 189 -4.35 -2.74 -15.28
C GLN A 189 -4.62 -2.35 -13.83
N LYS A 190 -3.90 -2.96 -12.88
CA LYS A 190 -4.01 -2.63 -11.45
C LYS A 190 -3.66 -1.17 -11.20
N PHE A 191 -2.60 -0.65 -11.81
CA PHE A 191 -2.23 0.76 -11.68
C PHE A 191 -3.24 1.70 -12.35
N ILE A 192 -3.76 1.36 -13.54
CA ILE A 192 -4.82 2.13 -14.22
C ILE A 192 -6.04 2.27 -13.31
N PHE A 193 -6.48 1.16 -12.69
CA PHE A 193 -7.62 1.16 -11.79
C PHE A 193 -7.37 1.99 -10.53
N GLN A 194 -6.22 1.80 -9.89
CA GLN A 194 -5.91 2.45 -8.60
C GLN A 194 -5.65 3.95 -8.73
N ILE A 195 -4.96 4.38 -9.78
CA ILE A 195 -4.63 5.79 -10.02
C ILE A 195 -5.80 6.50 -10.73
N GLY A 196 -6.75 5.75 -11.30
CA GLY A 196 -7.94 6.31 -11.92
C GLY A 196 -7.63 7.00 -13.24
N THR A 197 -6.75 6.43 -14.06
CA THR A 197 -6.33 7.04 -15.34
C THR A 197 -7.24 6.72 -16.51
N LEU A 198 -8.37 6.06 -16.26
CA LEU A 198 -9.40 5.83 -17.28
C LEU A 198 -10.12 7.13 -17.66
N ASN A 199 -10.47 7.26 -18.93
CA ASN A 199 -11.36 8.30 -19.46
C ASN A 199 -12.71 8.25 -18.68
N PRO A 200 -13.24 9.39 -18.18
CA PRO A 200 -12.85 10.78 -18.46
C PRO A 200 -11.80 11.41 -17.54
N HIS A 201 -11.32 10.67 -16.54
CA HIS A 201 -10.42 11.20 -15.52
C HIS A 201 -8.93 11.11 -15.90
N GLY A 202 -8.58 10.28 -16.89
CA GLY A 202 -7.24 10.22 -17.49
C GLY A 202 -7.28 9.90 -18.98
N ILE A 203 -6.13 9.46 -19.50
CA ILE A 203 -5.91 9.24 -20.94
C ILE A 203 -6.21 7.77 -21.35
N ASN A 204 -6.14 6.81 -20.43
CA ASN A 204 -6.42 5.40 -20.77
C ASN A 204 -7.89 5.21 -21.18
N GLU A 205 -8.16 4.54 -22.29
CA GLU A 205 -9.56 4.37 -22.78
C GLU A 205 -10.24 3.13 -22.21
N ARG A 206 -9.50 2.04 -22.10
CA ARG A 206 -9.99 0.72 -21.70
C ARG A 206 -8.87 -0.05 -21.02
N PHE A 207 -9.25 -1.01 -20.20
CA PHE A 207 -8.34 -2.08 -19.83
C PHE A 207 -8.13 -2.97 -21.05
N SER A 208 -6.89 -3.15 -21.46
CA SER A 208 -6.54 -4.15 -22.46
C SER A 208 -6.58 -5.52 -21.78
N PHE A 209 -7.75 -6.18 -21.79
CA PHE A 209 -7.86 -7.57 -21.40
C PHE A 209 -7.38 -8.42 -22.59
N ASN A 210 -6.30 -9.17 -22.36
CA ASN A 210 -5.93 -10.28 -23.25
C ASN A 210 -6.82 -11.48 -22.93
#